data_AF-A0A445EED3-F1
#
_entry.id   AF-A0A445EED3-F1
#
_cell.length_a   1.000
_cell.length_b   1.000
_cell.length_c   1.000
_cell.angle_alpha   90.00
_cell.angle_beta   90.00
_cell.angle_gamma   90.00
#
_symmetry.space_group_name_H-M   'P 1'
#
loop_
_entity.id
_entity.type
_entity.pdbx_description
1 polymer ?
#
loop_
_entity_poly.entity_id
_entity_poly.type
_entity_poly.pdbx_seq_one_letter_code
_entity_poly.pdbx_strand_id
1 'polypeptide(L)'
;MDVVANTNAHNARESMMNQMMYSDINSRIGSCMPLSSMRIGTIIHNIELNPGQGGKLVRAAGTCAKILKEPTSKYCLIQLPSGVKKMIDSRCRATVGTVSNPSHGDKKLRKAGQSRWLGRRPVVRGVAMNPVDHPHGGGEGKSKSSGRWGKGSRTPWGKPTKSGFKTGPLKRRK
;
A
#
# COMPACT_ATOMS: atom_id res chain seq x y z
N MET A 1 -60.74 -30.98 -8.77
CA MET A 1 -60.02 -29.72 -9.03
C MET A 1 -58.91 -29.67 -8.00
N ASP A 2 -57.80 -30.37 -8.24
CA ASP A 2 -56.69 -30.39 -7.29
C ASP A 2 -55.44 -29.95 -8.02
N VAL A 3 -55.00 -28.75 -7.63
CA VAL A 3 -53.90 -28.01 -8.20
C VAL A 3 -52.62 -28.75 -7.85
N VAL A 4 -51.92 -29.27 -8.87
CA VAL A 4 -50.58 -29.84 -8.72
C VAL A 4 -49.66 -28.72 -8.24
N ALA A 5 -49.42 -28.67 -6.94
CA ALA A 5 -48.54 -27.70 -6.31
C ALA A 5 -47.11 -27.93 -6.81
N ASN A 6 -46.62 -26.90 -7.49
CA ASN A 6 -45.33 -26.73 -8.13
C ASN A 6 -44.15 -27.11 -7.19
N THR A 7 -43.68 -28.35 -7.25
CA THR A 7 -42.52 -28.88 -6.50
C THR A 7 -41.17 -28.34 -7.00
N ASN A 8 -41.14 -27.56 -8.10
CA ASN A 8 -39.91 -27.02 -8.68
C ASN A 8 -39.36 -25.77 -7.95
N ALA A 9 -40.14 -25.10 -7.10
CA ALA A 9 -39.72 -23.87 -6.43
C ALA A 9 -38.72 -24.10 -5.27
N HIS A 10 -38.78 -25.27 -4.62
CA HIS A 10 -37.86 -25.63 -3.54
C HIS A 10 -36.44 -25.92 -4.06
N ASN A 11 -36.32 -26.54 -5.24
CA ASN A 11 -35.03 -26.80 -5.90
C ASN A 11 -34.30 -25.53 -6.36
N ALA A 12 -35.02 -24.48 -6.76
CA ALA A 12 -34.38 -23.24 -7.23
C ALA A 12 -33.75 -22.43 -6.09
N ARG A 13 -34.38 -22.41 -4.91
CA ARG A 13 -33.83 -21.75 -3.72
C ARG A 13 -32.69 -22.57 -3.11
N GLU A 14 -32.79 -23.89 -3.06
CA GLU A 14 -31.66 -24.75 -2.64
C GLU A 14 -30.50 -24.73 -3.64
N SER A 15 -30.76 -24.68 -4.95
CA SER A 15 -29.73 -24.52 -5.98
C SER A 15 -29.08 -23.13 -5.92
N MET A 16 -29.85 -22.06 -5.73
CA MET A 16 -29.31 -20.71 -5.48
C MET A 16 -28.54 -20.64 -4.16
N MET A 17 -29.00 -21.30 -3.10
CA MET A 17 -28.31 -21.38 -1.80
C MET A 17 -27.05 -22.24 -1.90
N ASN A 18 -27.05 -23.33 -2.68
CA ASN A 18 -25.87 -24.15 -2.95
C ASN A 18 -24.87 -23.43 -3.87
N GLN A 19 -25.34 -22.62 -4.83
CA GLN A 19 -24.50 -21.69 -5.61
C GLN A 19 -23.96 -20.54 -4.75
N MET A 20 -24.69 -20.11 -3.71
CA MET A 20 -24.23 -19.15 -2.69
C MET A 20 -23.28 -19.79 -1.66
N MET A 21 -23.42 -21.09 -1.37
CA MET A 21 -22.59 -21.87 -0.44
C MET A 21 -21.31 -22.41 -1.07
N TYR A 22 -21.25 -22.54 -2.40
CA TYR A 22 -19.98 -22.45 -3.14
C TYR A 22 -19.54 -20.99 -3.15
N SER A 23 -19.36 -20.42 -1.96
CA SER A 23 -18.88 -19.07 -1.77
C SER A 23 -17.56 -18.98 -2.51
N ASP A 24 -17.59 -18.29 -3.66
CA ASP A 24 -16.41 -17.98 -4.48
C ASP A 24 -15.28 -17.64 -3.50
N ILE A 25 -14.17 -18.36 -3.49
CA ILE A 25 -13.11 -18.14 -2.48
C ILE A 25 -12.69 -16.65 -2.50
N ASN A 26 -12.82 -16.01 -3.66
CA ASN A 26 -12.71 -14.57 -3.91
C ASN A 26 -13.59 -13.65 -3.05
N SER A 27 -14.74 -14.12 -2.59
CA SER A 27 -15.69 -13.38 -1.77
C SER A 27 -15.32 -13.39 -0.27
N ARG A 28 -14.54 -14.39 0.18
CA ARG A 28 -14.21 -14.54 1.59
C ARG A 28 -12.97 -13.73 1.97
N ILE A 29 -13.21 -12.63 2.67
CA ILE A 29 -12.17 -11.77 3.26
C ILE A 29 -11.22 -12.60 4.13
N GLY A 30 -9.91 -12.37 3.98
CA GLY A 30 -8.86 -13.09 4.68
C GLY A 30 -8.33 -14.35 3.97
N SER A 31 -8.99 -14.80 2.90
CA SER A 31 -8.51 -15.94 2.10
C SER A 31 -7.31 -15.56 1.24
N CYS A 32 -6.31 -16.45 1.16
CA CYS A 32 -5.10 -16.26 0.37
C CYS A 32 -5.07 -17.22 -0.82
N MET A 33 -4.94 -16.67 -2.03
CA MET A 33 -4.96 -17.44 -3.28
C MET A 33 -4.07 -16.77 -4.34
N PRO A 34 -3.70 -17.47 -5.43
CA PRO A 34 -2.94 -16.85 -6.52
C PRO A 34 -3.79 -15.79 -7.24
N LEU A 35 -3.13 -14.76 -7.79
CA LEU A 35 -3.78 -13.68 -8.53
C LEU A 35 -4.56 -14.20 -9.73
N SER A 36 -4.13 -15.30 -10.35
CA SER A 36 -4.84 -16.00 -11.42
C SER A 36 -6.28 -16.39 -11.07
N SER A 37 -6.54 -16.68 -9.80
CA SER A 37 -7.85 -17.11 -9.32
C SER A 37 -8.71 -15.94 -8.85
N MET A 38 -8.17 -14.72 -8.80
CA MET A 38 -8.88 -13.55 -8.28
C MET A 38 -9.65 -12.78 -9.34
N ARG A 39 -10.87 -12.36 -9.01
CA ARG A 39 -11.70 -11.53 -9.90
C ARG A 39 -11.17 -10.10 -10.01
N ILE A 40 -11.38 -9.49 -11.17
CA ILE A 40 -11.13 -8.06 -11.39
C ILE A 40 -11.90 -7.20 -10.38
N GLY A 41 -11.28 -6.11 -9.92
CA GLY A 41 -11.88 -5.18 -8.97
C GLY A 41 -11.82 -5.61 -7.51
N THR A 42 -11.38 -6.84 -7.21
CA THR A 42 -11.17 -7.30 -5.83
C THR A 42 -10.14 -6.43 -5.10
N ILE A 43 -10.42 -6.21 -3.81
CA ILE A 43 -9.55 -5.49 -2.89
C ILE A 43 -8.64 -6.52 -2.24
N ILE A 44 -7.34 -6.29 -2.30
CA ILE A 44 -6.31 -7.26 -1.86
C ILE A 44 -5.21 -6.57 -1.05
N HIS A 45 -4.54 -7.35 -0.20
CA HIS A 45 -3.36 -6.95 0.56
C HIS A 45 -2.34 -8.10 0.63
N ASN A 46 -1.17 -7.84 1.22
CA ASN A 46 -0.08 -8.82 1.39
C ASN A 46 0.33 -9.52 0.09
N ILE A 47 0.66 -8.73 -0.94
CA ILE A 47 0.92 -9.23 -2.30
C ILE A 47 2.38 -9.65 -2.45
N GLU A 48 2.61 -10.81 -3.06
CA GLU A 48 3.96 -11.28 -3.44
C GLU A 48 4.56 -10.46 -4.59
N LEU A 49 5.88 -10.27 -4.56
CA LEU A 49 6.57 -9.63 -5.68
C LEU A 49 6.91 -10.66 -6.77
N ASN A 50 7.41 -11.82 -6.36
CA ASN A 50 7.69 -12.98 -7.19
C ASN A 50 6.97 -14.20 -6.60
N PRO A 51 6.58 -15.20 -7.43
CA PRO A 51 5.83 -16.36 -6.95
C PRO A 51 6.59 -17.10 -5.84
N GLY A 52 5.92 -17.37 -4.72
CA GLY A 52 6.49 -18.13 -3.60
C GLY A 52 7.51 -17.37 -2.74
N GLN A 53 7.74 -16.08 -3.01
CA GLN A 53 8.67 -15.25 -2.23
C GLN A 53 8.05 -14.73 -0.90
N GLY A 54 6.76 -14.96 -0.68
CA GLY A 54 6.00 -14.37 0.40
C GLY A 54 5.58 -12.92 0.14
N GLY A 55 4.50 -12.50 0.80
CA GLY A 55 3.91 -11.19 0.65
C GLY A 55 4.87 -10.07 1.08
N LYS A 56 5.16 -9.14 0.16
CA LYS A 56 6.08 -8.01 0.40
C LYS A 56 5.39 -6.65 0.26
N LEU A 57 4.37 -6.58 -0.58
CA LEU A 57 3.66 -5.35 -0.90
C LEU A 57 2.38 -5.25 -0.07
N VAL A 58 1.97 -4.01 0.25
CA VAL A 58 0.66 -3.69 0.88
C VAL A 58 0.45 -4.44 2.21
N ARG A 59 1.30 -4.14 3.21
CA ARG A 59 1.27 -4.75 4.55
C ARG A 59 0.98 -3.77 5.68
N ALA A 60 0.92 -2.47 5.37
CA ALA A 60 0.72 -1.45 6.38
C ALA A 60 -0.74 -1.43 6.84
N ALA A 61 -0.97 -1.04 8.09
CA ALA A 61 -2.30 -0.97 8.70
C ALA A 61 -3.30 -0.18 7.83
N GLY A 62 -4.50 -0.72 7.62
CA GLY A 62 -5.54 -0.10 6.80
C GLY A 62 -5.27 -0.02 5.29
N THR A 63 -4.10 -0.46 4.80
CA THR A 63 -3.79 -0.35 3.37
C THR A 63 -4.39 -1.47 2.55
N CYS A 64 -4.68 -1.17 1.28
CA CYS A 64 -5.15 -2.14 0.31
C CYS A 64 -4.69 -1.76 -1.11
N ALA A 65 -4.81 -2.72 -2.02
CA ALA A 65 -4.60 -2.57 -3.45
C ALA A 65 -5.80 -3.14 -4.20
N LYS A 66 -5.92 -2.80 -5.48
CA LYS A 66 -7.04 -3.21 -6.33
C LYS A 66 -6.55 -3.88 -7.60
N ILE A 67 -7.18 -4.99 -7.97
CA ILE A 67 -6.96 -5.63 -9.28
C ILE A 67 -7.67 -4.81 -10.36
N LEU A 68 -6.93 -4.32 -11.35
CA LEU A 68 -7.48 -3.47 -12.42
C LEU A 68 -7.76 -4.20 -13.72
N LYS A 69 -7.00 -5.25 -14.04
CA LYS A 69 -7.17 -6.03 -15.27
C LYS A 69 -7.17 -7.51 -14.93
N GLU A 70 -7.95 -8.27 -15.69
CA GLU A 70 -8.09 -9.71 -15.52
C GLU A 70 -6.73 -10.43 -15.53
N PRO A 71 -6.57 -11.46 -14.67
CA PRO A 71 -5.33 -12.19 -14.50
C PRO A 71 -5.15 -13.34 -15.52
N THR A 72 -5.89 -13.34 -16.63
CA THR A 72 -5.84 -14.37 -17.68
C THR A 72 -4.49 -14.42 -18.40
N SER A 73 -3.72 -13.33 -18.34
CA SER A 73 -2.36 -13.29 -18.88
C SER A 73 -1.31 -13.67 -17.83
N LYS A 74 -0.08 -13.90 -18.25
CA LYS A 74 1.07 -14.16 -17.35
C LYS A 74 1.25 -13.09 -16.26
N TYR A 75 0.73 -11.89 -16.47
CA TYR A 75 0.79 -10.79 -15.53
C TYR A 75 -0.58 -10.19 -15.22
N CYS A 76 -0.79 -9.79 -13.97
CA CYS A 76 -1.95 -9.06 -13.50
C CYS A 76 -1.57 -7.59 -13.26
N LEU A 77 -2.44 -6.67 -13.68
CA LEU A 77 -2.28 -5.23 -13.45
C LEU A 77 -2.95 -4.85 -12.12
N ILE A 78 -2.14 -4.43 -11.15
CA ILE A 78 -2.61 -4.07 -9.81
C ILE A 78 -2.33 -2.60 -9.53
N GLN A 79 -3.32 -1.89 -8.98
CA GLN A 79 -3.16 -0.56 -8.44
C GLN A 79 -2.71 -0.62 -6.98
N LEU A 80 -1.51 -0.13 -6.70
CA LEU A 80 -0.95 -0.05 -5.36
C LEU A 80 -1.53 1.16 -4.58
N PRO A 81 -1.44 1.17 -3.24
CA PRO A 81 -1.87 2.32 -2.42
C PRO A 81 -1.09 3.61 -2.72
N SER A 82 0.09 3.51 -3.35
CA SER A 82 0.83 4.67 -3.87
C SER A 82 0.21 5.31 -5.12
N GLY A 83 -0.86 4.72 -5.67
CA GLY A 83 -1.47 5.09 -6.94
C GLY A 83 -0.77 4.50 -8.17
N VAL A 84 0.42 3.91 -8.01
CA VAL A 84 1.18 3.32 -9.11
C VAL A 84 0.52 2.00 -9.54
N LYS A 85 0.31 1.86 -10.86
CA LYS A 85 -0.12 0.60 -11.48
C LYS A 85 1.12 -0.27 -11.73
N LYS A 86 1.11 -1.50 -11.26
CA LYS A 86 2.23 -2.43 -11.37
C LYS A 86 1.77 -3.77 -11.95
N MET A 87 2.58 -4.31 -12.86
CA MET A 87 2.42 -5.67 -13.38
C MET A 87 3.08 -6.66 -12.42
N ILE A 88 2.34 -7.68 -12.00
CA ILE A 88 2.78 -8.74 -11.08
C ILE A 88 2.45 -10.09 -11.72
N ASP A 89 3.31 -11.10 -11.57
CA ASP A 89 3.08 -12.44 -12.13
C ASP A 89 1.75 -13.01 -11.59
N SER A 90 0.92 -13.60 -12.45
CA SER A 90 -0.40 -14.13 -12.06
C SER A 90 -0.31 -15.29 -11.06
N ARG A 91 0.85 -15.96 -10.97
CA ARG A 91 1.11 -17.02 -9.98
C ARG A 91 1.41 -16.48 -8.58
N CYS A 92 1.71 -15.18 -8.44
CA CYS A 92 1.91 -14.56 -7.14
C CYS A 92 0.64 -14.67 -6.29
N ARG A 93 0.81 -14.84 -4.98
CA ARG A 93 -0.31 -14.90 -4.03
C ARG A 93 -0.64 -13.52 -3.46
N ALA A 94 -1.90 -13.34 -3.11
CA ALA A 94 -2.38 -12.20 -2.35
C ALA A 94 -3.52 -12.64 -1.41
N THR A 95 -3.81 -11.81 -0.41
CA THR A 95 -4.93 -12.02 0.52
C THR A 95 -6.07 -11.07 0.20
N VAL A 96 -7.30 -11.58 0.20
CA VAL A 96 -8.51 -10.79 -0.06
C VAL A 96 -8.81 -9.88 1.14
N GLY A 97 -9.15 -8.62 0.85
CA GLY A 97 -9.55 -7.60 1.82
C GLY A 97 -8.47 -6.56 2.10
N THR A 98 -8.67 -5.80 3.17
CA THR A 98 -7.76 -4.74 3.64
C THR A 98 -6.96 -5.23 4.85
N VAL A 99 -5.80 -4.61 5.10
CA VAL A 99 -5.05 -4.86 6.34
C VAL A 99 -5.85 -4.30 7.52
N SER A 100 -5.87 -5.02 8.65
CA SER A 100 -6.53 -4.60 9.88
C SER A 100 -6.03 -3.23 10.40
N ASN A 101 -6.78 -2.66 11.36
CA ASN A 101 -6.45 -1.43 12.08
C ASN A 101 -6.38 -0.17 11.19
N PRO A 102 -7.47 0.22 10.51
CA PRO A 102 -7.49 1.42 9.67
C PRO A 102 -7.29 2.72 10.46
N SER A 103 -7.72 2.76 11.73
CA SER A 103 -7.60 3.94 12.61
C SER A 103 -6.18 4.21 13.09
N HIS A 104 -5.19 3.36 12.75
CA HIS A 104 -3.80 3.57 13.13
C HIS A 104 -3.25 4.90 12.61
N GLY A 105 -3.69 5.37 11.44
CA GLY A 105 -3.28 6.65 10.86
C GLY A 105 -3.80 7.87 11.63
N ASP A 106 -4.94 7.75 12.30
CA ASP A 106 -5.59 8.85 13.01
C ASP A 106 -5.03 9.05 14.43
N LYS A 107 -4.26 8.08 14.93
CA LYS A 107 -3.70 8.09 16.29
C LYS A 107 -2.62 9.17 16.45
N LYS A 108 -2.97 10.26 17.14
CA LYS A 108 -2.03 11.33 17.52
C LYS A 108 -1.25 10.99 18.79
N LEU A 109 0.08 11.17 18.76
CA LEU A 109 0.92 11.10 19.95
C LEU A 109 0.76 12.40 20.76
N ARG A 110 0.54 12.30 22.07
CA ARG A 110 0.23 13.42 22.97
C ARG A 110 1.41 13.91 23.81
N LYS A 111 2.48 13.12 23.92
CA LYS A 111 3.70 13.49 24.66
C LYS A 111 4.96 13.01 23.95
N ALA A 112 6.07 13.71 24.15
CA ALA A 112 7.37 13.36 23.56
C ALA A 112 7.81 11.93 23.93
N GLY A 113 7.55 11.50 25.17
CA GLY A 113 7.88 10.15 25.65
C GLY A 113 7.22 9.01 24.86
N GLN A 114 6.03 9.20 24.30
CA GLN A 114 5.40 8.18 23.46
C GLN A 114 6.18 7.91 22.17
N SER A 115 6.82 8.93 21.60
CA SER A 115 7.72 8.76 20.46
C SER A 115 8.95 7.92 20.82
N ARG A 116 9.46 8.12 22.05
CA ARG A 116 10.60 7.35 22.58
C ARG A 116 10.25 5.87 22.80
N TRP A 117 9.04 5.59 23.30
CA TRP A 117 8.55 4.21 23.47
C TRP A 117 8.42 3.47 22.13
N LEU A 118 8.18 4.18 21.03
CA LEU A 118 8.19 3.63 19.67
C LEU A 118 9.62 3.50 19.07
N GLY A 119 10.67 3.69 19.87
CA GLY A 119 12.06 3.58 19.43
C GLY A 119 12.58 4.77 18.61
N ARG A 120 11.83 5.87 18.52
CA ARG A 120 12.24 7.06 17.73
C ARG A 120 13.08 8.01 18.59
N ARG A 121 14.30 8.31 18.15
CA ARG A 121 15.18 9.31 18.79
C ARG A 121 14.81 10.73 18.32
N PRO A 122 15.09 11.78 19.12
CA PRO A 122 14.90 13.16 18.67
C PRO A 122 15.78 13.46 17.44
N VAL A 123 15.23 14.17 16.46
CA VAL A 123 15.93 14.55 15.22
C VAL A 123 16.21 16.05 15.26
N VAL A 124 17.48 16.43 15.08
CA VAL A 124 17.91 17.82 15.04
C VAL A 124 17.71 18.37 13.62
N ARG A 125 17.15 19.58 13.49
CA ARG A 125 16.97 20.24 12.20
C ARG A 125 18.31 20.78 11.69
N GLY A 126 18.57 20.71 10.39
CA GLY A 126 19.82 21.22 9.79
C GLY A 126 20.11 22.70 10.06
N VAL A 127 19.07 23.53 10.24
CA VAL A 127 19.19 24.96 10.57
C VAL A 127 19.75 25.20 11.98
N ALA A 128 19.65 24.22 12.88
CA ALA A 128 20.19 24.32 14.23
C ALA A 128 21.64 23.82 14.32
N MET A 129 22.24 23.40 13.20
CA MET A 129 23.58 22.82 13.13
C MET A 129 24.61 23.85 12.64
N ASN A 130 25.88 23.52 12.77
CA ASN A 130 26.97 24.32 12.22
C ASN A 130 27.06 24.12 10.69
N PRO A 131 27.67 25.06 9.94
CA PRO A 131 27.80 24.96 8.49
C PRO A 131 28.64 23.74 8.05
N VAL A 132 29.50 23.21 8.92
CA VAL A 132 30.28 21.98 8.69
C VAL A 132 29.40 20.72 8.71
N ASP A 133 28.35 20.69 9.52
CA ASP A 133 27.53 19.50 9.77
C ASP A 133 26.39 19.36 8.76
N HIS A 134 25.83 20.48 8.31
CA HIS A 134 24.66 20.49 7.43
C HIS A 134 24.71 21.64 6.41
N PRO A 135 24.28 21.42 5.15
CA PRO A 135 24.13 22.49 4.15
C PRO A 135 23.17 23.63 4.52
N HIS A 136 22.48 23.55 5.65
CA HIS A 136 21.57 24.59 6.16
C HIS A 136 22.07 25.20 7.46
N GLY A 137 23.24 24.76 7.95
CA GLY A 137 23.80 25.21 9.21
C GLY A 137 24.52 26.55 9.07
N GLY A 138 24.73 27.20 10.22
CA GLY A 138 25.39 28.50 10.33
C GLY A 138 24.50 29.71 10.07
N GLY A 139 25.15 30.87 9.97
CA GLY A 139 24.51 32.19 9.93
C GLY A 139 24.19 32.73 11.32
N GLU A 140 24.02 34.04 11.42
CA GLU A 140 23.57 34.69 12.65
C GLU A 140 22.05 34.56 12.78
N GLY A 141 21.59 34.09 13.94
CA GLY A 141 20.17 33.81 14.18
C GLY A 141 19.65 32.63 13.34
N LYS A 142 18.35 32.63 13.02
CA LYS A 142 17.70 31.53 12.29
C LYS A 142 17.67 31.83 10.79
N SER A 143 18.64 31.30 10.04
CA SER A 143 18.68 31.40 8.57
C SER A 143 18.61 30.00 7.93
N LYS A 144 17.87 29.84 6.83
CA LYS A 144 17.69 28.53 6.15
C LYS A 144 18.71 28.27 5.04
N SER A 145 19.33 29.32 4.54
CA SER A 145 20.31 29.28 3.46
C SER A 145 21.20 30.51 3.53
N SER A 146 22.45 30.36 3.10
CA SER A 146 23.37 31.47 2.85
C SER A 146 22.87 32.35 1.70
N GLY A 147 21.94 33.27 1.98
CA GLY A 147 21.51 34.35 1.09
C GLY A 147 21.14 33.94 -0.35
N ARG A 148 21.55 34.77 -1.32
CA ARG A 148 21.20 34.74 -2.75
C ARG A 148 21.68 33.46 -3.50
N TRP A 149 22.65 32.72 -2.94
CA TRP A 149 23.13 31.43 -3.47
C TRP A 149 22.45 30.23 -2.81
N GLY A 150 21.39 30.48 -2.05
CA GLY A 150 20.66 29.51 -1.26
C GLY A 150 20.15 28.38 -2.12
N LYS A 151 20.92 27.29 -2.17
CA LYS A 151 20.50 26.07 -2.82
C LYS A 151 19.30 25.54 -2.01
N GLY A 152 18.18 25.24 -2.67
CA GLY A 152 16.93 24.82 -2.02
C GLY A 152 17.11 23.64 -1.05
N SER A 153 16.07 23.29 -0.28
CA SER A 153 16.18 22.33 0.82
C SER A 153 16.93 21.03 0.44
N ARG A 154 17.96 20.70 1.22
CA ARG A 154 18.87 19.58 1.01
C ARG A 154 18.96 18.63 2.20
N THR A 155 19.40 17.40 1.92
CA THR A 155 19.87 16.45 2.92
C THR A 155 21.24 16.89 3.49
N PRO A 156 21.70 16.29 4.61
CA PRO A 156 23.06 16.51 5.11
C PRO A 156 24.15 16.26 4.05
N TRP A 157 23.90 15.32 3.14
CA TRP A 157 24.79 14.99 2.00
C TRP A 157 24.54 15.84 0.75
N GLY A 158 23.81 16.95 0.84
CA GLY A 158 23.64 17.90 -0.25
C GLY A 158 22.65 17.51 -1.36
N LYS A 159 21.94 16.37 -1.25
CA LYS A 159 20.91 15.98 -2.22
C LYS A 159 19.65 16.83 -2.03
N PRO A 160 19.02 17.38 -3.08
CA PRO A 160 17.77 18.14 -2.95
C PRO A 160 16.61 17.28 -2.41
N THR A 161 15.77 17.86 -1.55
CA THR A 161 14.62 17.18 -0.91
C THR A 161 13.26 17.67 -1.39
N LYS A 162 13.21 18.76 -2.16
CA LYS A 162 11.99 19.39 -2.66
C LYS A 162 12.01 19.47 -4.19
N SER A 163 10.93 20.02 -4.78
CA SER A 163 10.81 20.27 -6.22
C SER A 163 10.84 19.00 -7.08
N GLY A 164 10.32 17.89 -6.54
CA GLY A 164 10.18 16.65 -7.28
C GLY A 164 11.50 15.94 -7.62
N PHE A 165 12.59 16.23 -6.89
CA PHE A 165 13.87 15.55 -7.07
C PHE A 165 13.69 14.02 -7.00
N LYS A 166 14.03 13.33 -8.09
CA LYS A 166 13.86 11.89 -8.26
C LYS A 166 15.16 11.18 -7.84
N THR A 167 15.12 10.47 -6.73
CA THR A 167 16.31 9.77 -6.18
C THR A 167 16.63 8.44 -6.86
N GLY A 168 15.62 7.79 -7.47
CA GLY A 168 15.81 6.53 -8.20
C GLY A 168 16.38 6.74 -9.61
N PRO A 169 17.13 5.76 -10.16
CA PRO A 169 17.72 5.86 -11.49
C PRO A 169 16.65 6.07 -12.57
N LEU A 170 16.84 7.11 -13.40
CA LEU A 170 15.90 7.51 -14.46
C LEU A 170 15.67 6.39 -15.49
N LYS A 171 16.70 5.60 -15.81
CA LYS A 171 16.66 4.49 -16.78
C LYS A 171 15.65 3.39 -16.42
N ARG A 172 15.32 3.22 -15.13
CA ARG A 172 14.35 2.23 -14.64
C ARG A 172 12.89 2.73 -14.60
N ARG A 173 12.66 3.99 -14.95
CA ARG A 173 11.37 4.69 -14.74
C ARG A 173 10.73 5.22 -16.02
N LYS A 174 11.53 5.51 -17.04
CA LYS A 174 11.05 5.68 -18.41
C LYS A 174 10.78 4.30 -19.00
#